data_AF-A0A4V5TQR7-F1
#
_entry.id   AF-A0A4V5TQR7-F1
#
_cell.length_a   1.000
_cell.length_b   1.000
_cell.length_c   1.000
_cell.angle_alpha   90.00
_cell.angle_beta   90.00
_cell.angle_gamma   90.00
#
_symmetry.space_group_name_H-M   'P 1'
#
loop_
_entity.id
_entity.type
_entity.pdbx_description
1 polymer ?
#
loop_
_entity_poly.entity_id
_entity_poly.type
_entity_poly.pdbx_seq_one_letter_code
_entity_poly.pdbx_strand_id
1 'polypeptide(L)'
;HPSLRHIAFQVSLHDLENAIHWLNQKGISARKDFGMEPIEPIVFPELAHAAVYFNDPDGNSLELIAQLPIGLPTAEKVYLSEWKKTVQVSSLHKD
;
A
#
# COMPACT_ATOMS: atom_id res chain seq x y z
N HIS A 1 10.86 -25.30 8.35
CA HIS A 1 11.39 -24.61 7.15
C HIS A 1 12.04 -23.31 7.61
N PRO A 2 13.17 -22.87 7.03
CA PRO A 2 13.80 -21.61 7.43
C PRO A 2 12.75 -20.50 7.30
N SER A 3 12.68 -19.63 8.31
CA SER A 3 11.63 -18.64 8.54
C SER A 3 11.17 -17.92 7.27
N LEU A 4 9.85 -17.87 7.05
CA LEU A 4 9.24 -16.95 6.09
C LEU A 4 9.77 -15.55 6.38
N ARG A 5 10.38 -14.93 5.37
CA ARG A 5 10.93 -13.58 5.51
C ARG A 5 9.91 -12.56 5.04
N HIS A 6 9.96 -11.40 5.65
CA HIS A 6 9.23 -10.22 5.21
C HIS A 6 10.26 -9.17 4.78
N ILE A 7 10.16 -8.69 3.54
CA ILE A 7 11.06 -7.70 2.96
C ILE A 7 10.22 -6.60 2.32
N ALA A 8 10.43 -5.37 2.73
CA ALA A 8 9.80 -4.19 2.15
C ALA A 8 10.79 -3.41 1.28
N PHE A 9 10.34 -2.99 0.11
CA PHE A 9 11.08 -2.12 -0.81
C PHE A 9 10.38 -0.77 -0.88
N GLN A 10 11.11 0.28 -0.50
CA GLN A 10 10.60 1.64 -0.65
C GLN A 10 10.57 2.03 -2.13
N VAL A 11 9.42 2.55 -2.58
CA VAL A 11 9.21 3.06 -3.93
C VAL A 11 8.61 4.46 -3.88
N SER A 12 8.54 5.14 -5.03
CA SER A 12 7.78 6.38 -5.11
C SER A 12 6.28 6.10 -5.00
N LEU A 13 5.50 7.10 -4.55
CA LEU A 13 4.04 6.98 -4.53
C LEU A 13 3.47 6.75 -5.94
N HIS A 14 4.07 7.39 -6.96
CA HIS A 14 3.71 7.20 -8.35
C HIS A 14 3.89 5.75 -8.81
N ASP A 15 5.01 5.13 -8.47
CA ASP A 15 5.25 3.72 -8.81
C ASP A 15 4.33 2.80 -8.03
N LEU A 16 4.04 3.11 -6.76
CA LEU A 16 3.14 2.32 -5.94
C LEU A 16 1.71 2.30 -6.49
N GLU A 17 1.21 3.43 -7.00
CA GLU A 17 -0.10 3.52 -7.67
C GLU A 17 -0.21 2.61 -8.89
N ASN A 18 0.91 2.35 -9.56
CA ASN A 18 0.99 1.48 -10.73
C ASN A 18 1.47 0.06 -10.40
N ALA A 19 1.82 -0.22 -9.14
CA ALA A 19 2.52 -1.43 -8.74
C ALA A 19 1.75 -2.72 -9.04
N ILE A 20 0.45 -2.76 -8.74
CA ILE A 20 -0.38 -3.95 -9.00
C ILE A 20 -0.44 -4.25 -10.50
N HIS A 21 -0.58 -3.20 -11.32
CA HIS A 21 -0.55 -3.36 -12.78
C HIS A 21 0.81 -3.88 -13.26
N TRP A 22 1.90 -3.31 -12.76
CA TRP A 22 3.26 -3.74 -13.08
C TRP A 22 3.54 -5.18 -12.66
N LEU A 23 3.09 -5.60 -11.47
CA LEU A 23 3.18 -7.00 -11.01
C LEU A 23 2.42 -7.94 -11.95
N ASN A 24 1.19 -7.59 -12.32
CA ASN A 24 0.38 -8.39 -13.24
C ASN A 24 1.05 -8.54 -14.63
N GLN A 25 1.69 -7.49 -15.15
CA GLN A 25 2.48 -7.57 -16.40
C GLN A 25 3.68 -8.53 -16.30
N LYS A 26 4.17 -8.78 -15.08
CA LYS A 26 5.24 -9.76 -14.80
C LYS A 26 4.71 -11.15 -14.44
N GLY A 27 3.39 -11.36 -14.48
CA GLY A 27 2.77 -12.62 -14.09
C GLY A 27 2.77 -12.86 -12.57
N ILE A 28 2.91 -11.80 -11.78
CA ILE A 28 2.90 -11.85 -10.31
C ILE A 28 1.58 -11.27 -9.83
N SER A 29 0.81 -12.04 -9.05
CA SER A 29 -0.40 -11.55 -8.44
C SER A 29 -0.10 -10.91 -7.09
N ALA A 30 -0.55 -9.67 -6.89
CA ALA A 30 -0.66 -9.10 -5.56
C ALA A 30 -1.66 -9.91 -4.72
N ARG A 31 -1.48 -9.92 -3.39
CA ARG A 31 -2.28 -10.74 -2.46
C ARG A 31 -3.18 -9.88 -1.60
N LYS A 32 -4.32 -10.46 -1.20
CA LYS A 32 -5.16 -9.93 -0.13
C LYS A 32 -4.35 -9.84 1.17
N ASP A 33 -4.41 -8.70 1.83
CA ASP A 33 -3.82 -8.49 3.15
C ASP A 33 -4.73 -7.58 3.98
N PHE A 34 -4.69 -7.71 5.31
CA PHE A 34 -5.56 -6.94 6.23
C PHE A 34 -7.07 -6.98 5.91
N GLY A 35 -7.54 -8.03 5.22
CA GLY A 35 -8.94 -8.16 4.80
C GLY A 35 -9.29 -7.36 3.52
N MET A 36 -8.35 -6.66 2.91
CA MET A 36 -8.54 -5.79 1.75
C MET A 36 -8.07 -6.48 0.46
N GLU A 37 -8.86 -6.37 -0.61
CA GLU A 37 -8.51 -6.95 -1.90
C GLU A 37 -7.34 -6.16 -2.54
N PRO A 38 -6.45 -6.81 -3.29
CA PRO A 38 -5.28 -6.17 -3.89
C PRO A 38 -5.66 -5.41 -5.19
N ILE A 39 -6.66 -4.53 -5.09
CA ILE A 39 -7.15 -3.72 -6.21
C ILE A 39 -6.43 -2.36 -6.31
N GLU A 40 -5.96 -1.83 -5.17
CA GLU A 40 -5.12 -0.63 -5.06
C GLU A 40 -4.30 -0.68 -3.75
N PRO A 41 -3.31 0.21 -3.54
CA PRO A 41 -2.50 0.20 -2.32
C PRO A 41 -3.32 0.43 -1.04
N ILE A 42 -2.96 -0.30 0.02
CA ILE A 42 -3.54 -0.15 1.36
C ILE A 42 -2.78 0.97 2.09
N VAL A 43 -3.50 1.94 2.63
CA VAL A 43 -2.94 3.01 3.45
C VAL A 43 -3.05 2.66 4.93
N PHE A 44 -1.97 2.95 5.66
CA PHE A 44 -1.89 2.93 7.12
C PHE A 44 -1.85 4.38 7.58
N PRO A 45 -3.00 5.01 7.86
CA PRO A 45 -3.06 6.46 7.96
C PRO A 45 -2.25 7.01 9.15
N GLU A 46 -2.28 6.34 10.31
CA GLU A 46 -1.49 6.75 11.48
C GLU A 46 0.03 6.64 11.28
N LEU A 47 0.47 5.77 10.36
CA LEU A 47 1.88 5.56 10.03
C LEU A 47 2.31 6.35 8.78
N ALA A 48 1.37 7.00 8.10
CA ALA A 48 1.57 7.76 6.87
C ALA A 48 2.31 6.97 5.77
N HIS A 49 1.95 5.70 5.53
CA HIS A 49 2.46 4.96 4.37
C HIS A 49 1.34 4.21 3.65
N ALA A 50 1.59 3.91 2.38
CA ALA A 50 0.78 3.05 1.55
C ALA A 50 1.60 1.82 1.13
N ALA A 51 0.94 0.68 0.94
CA ALA A 51 1.61 -0.58 0.63
C ALA A 51 0.85 -1.49 -0.34
N VAL A 52 1.60 -2.27 -1.11
CA VAL A 52 1.12 -3.41 -1.90
C VAL A 52 1.90 -4.64 -1.51
N TYR A 53 1.19 -5.74 -1.26
CA TYR A 53 1.76 -6.99 -0.79
C TYR A 53 1.68 -8.09 -1.85
N PHE A 54 2.73 -8.90 -1.96
CA PHE A 54 2.80 -10.04 -2.88
C PHE A 54 3.81 -11.07 -2.37
N ASN A 55 3.77 -12.28 -2.92
CA ASN A 55 4.71 -13.34 -2.55
C ASN A 55 5.76 -13.51 -3.65
N ASP A 56 6.99 -13.83 -3.25
CA ASP A 56 7.98 -14.38 -4.19
C ASP A 56 7.70 -15.87 -4.47
N PRO A 57 8.40 -16.50 -5.43
CA PRO A 57 8.21 -17.92 -5.76
C PRO A 57 8.47 -18.89 -4.60
N ASP A 58 9.27 -18.49 -3.61
CA ASP A 58 9.58 -19.30 -2.42
C ASP A 58 8.55 -19.09 -1.29
N GLY A 59 7.58 -18.18 -1.48
CA GLY A 59 6.53 -17.86 -0.53
C GLY A 59 6.89 -16.79 0.50
N ASN A 60 8.03 -16.10 0.35
CA ASN A 60 8.35 -14.97 1.21
C ASN A 60 7.37 -13.81 0.97
N SER A 61 7.07 -13.06 2.02
CA SER A 61 6.23 -11.87 1.92
C SER A 61 7.06 -10.70 1.45
N LEU A 62 6.75 -10.18 0.26
CA LEU A 62 7.30 -8.93 -0.24
C LEU A 62 6.26 -7.80 -0.10
N GLU A 63 6.77 -6.60 0.11
CA GLU A 63 5.99 -5.36 0.20
C GLU A 63 6.64 -4.28 -0.67
N LEU A 64 5.85 -3.60 -1.49
CA LEU A 64 6.21 -2.29 -2.03
C LEU A 64 5.55 -1.24 -1.15
N ILE A 65 6.35 -0.32 -0.59
CA ILE A 65 5.88 0.69 0.37
C ILE A 65 6.26 2.10 -0.09
N ALA A 66 5.36 3.06 0.10
CA ALA A 66 5.63 4.47 -0.15
C ALA A 66 5.19 5.33 1.03
N GLN A 67 6.02 6.31 1.39
CA GLN A 67 5.68 7.33 2.38
C GLN A 67 4.62 8.28 1.81
N LEU A 68 3.63 8.62 2.62
CA LEU A 68 2.61 9.62 2.35
C LEU A 68 2.98 10.95 3.03
N PRO A 69 2.58 12.10 2.46
CA PRO A 69 2.93 13.42 2.99
C PRO A 69 2.22 13.74 4.32
N ILE A 70 1.10 13.08 4.61
CA ILE A 70 0.25 13.39 5.77
C ILE A 70 -0.25 12.08 6.37
N GLY A 71 -0.12 11.94 7.69
CA GLY A 71 -0.81 10.91 8.46
C GLY A 71 -2.18 11.39 8.95
N LEU A 72 -3.10 10.47 9.18
CA LEU A 72 -4.40 10.75 9.81
C LEU A 72 -4.50 9.99 11.14
N PRO A 73 -5.17 10.52 12.17
CA PRO A 73 -5.27 9.90 13.48
C PRO A 73 -6.30 8.75 13.50
N THR A 74 -6.12 7.75 12.65
CA THR A 74 -6.93 6.53 12.59
C THR A 74 -6.06 5.32 12.27
N ALA A 75 -6.30 4.23 12.99
CA ALA A 75 -5.70 2.91 12.75
C ALA A 75 -6.45 2.09 11.69
N GLU A 76 -7.62 2.58 11.26
CA GLU A 76 -8.40 1.97 10.18
C GLU A 76 -7.63 2.09 8.87
N LYS A 77 -7.42 0.93 8.22
CA LYS A 77 -6.76 0.85 6.93
C LYS A 77 -7.77 1.17 5.85
N VAL A 78 -7.37 2.01 4.92
CA VAL A 78 -8.23 2.49 3.83
C VAL A 78 -7.50 2.31 2.52
N TYR A 79 -8.25 2.34 1.42
CA TYR A 79 -7.61 2.35 0.11
C TYR A 79 -6.96 3.72 -0.18
N LEU A 80 -5.92 3.74 -1.00
CA LEU A 80 -5.20 4.98 -1.34
C LEU A 80 -6.13 6.05 -1.94
N SER A 81 -7.09 5.65 -2.78
CA SER A 81 -8.10 6.55 -3.35
C SER A 81 -9.00 7.18 -2.28
N GLU A 82 -9.36 6.45 -1.22
CA GLU A 82 -10.16 6.94 -0.10
C GLU A 82 -9.36 7.92 0.75
N TRP A 83 -8.11 7.59 1.08
CA TRP A 83 -7.21 8.50 1.80
C TRP A 83 -7.01 9.82 1.04
N LYS A 84 -6.78 9.75 -0.28
CA LYS A 84 -6.64 10.93 -1.16
C LYS A 84 -7.86 11.85 -1.11
N LYS A 85 -9.07 11.29 -1.04
CA LYS A 85 -10.31 12.07 -0.90
C LYS A 85 -10.37 12.77 0.45
N THR A 86 -10.06 12.06 1.53
CA THR A 86 -10.07 12.60 2.89
C THR A 86 -9.09 13.77 3.05
N VAL A 87 -7.86 13.65 2.56
CA VAL A 87 -6.86 14.73 2.66
C VAL A 87 -7.23 15.95 1.82
N GLN A 88 -7.84 15.77 0.64
CA GLN A 88 -8.32 16.88 -0.19
C GLN A 88 -9.45 17.67 0.52
N VAL A 89 -10.44 16.96 1.09
CA VAL A 89 -11.52 17.60 1.85
C VAL A 89 -10.99 18.35 3.07
N SER A 90 -10.03 17.75 3.81
CA SER A 90 -9.43 18.41 4.97
C SER A 90 -8.63 19.67 4.62
N SER A 91 -8.13 19.76 3.38
CA SER A 91 -7.40 20.93 2.88
C SER A 91 -8.36 22.05 2.48
N LEU A 92 -9.56 21.72 2.00
CA LEU A 92 -10.61 22.69 1.62
C LEU A 92 -11.32 23.36 2.81
N HIS A 93 -11.26 22.77 4.01
CA HIS A 93 -11.91 23.29 5.21
C HIS A 93 -10.94 23.98 6.19
N LYS A 94 -9.69 24.22 5.77
CA LYS A 94 -8.66 24.91 6.57
C LYS A 94 -8.43 26.38 6.17
N ASP A 95 -9.23 26.89 5.24
CA ASP A 95 -9.25 28.31 4.84
C ASP A 95 -10.44 29.06 5.46
#